data_AF-A0A4R1RER2-F1
#
_entry.id   AF-A0A4R1RER2-F1
#
_cell.length_a   1.000
_cell.length_b   1.000
_cell.length_c   1.000
_cell.angle_alpha   90.00
_cell.angle_beta   90.00
_cell.angle_gamma   90.00
#
_symmetry.space_group_name_H-M   'P 1'
#
loop_
_entity.id
_entity.type
_entity.pdbx_description
1 polymer ?
#
loop_
_entity_poly.entity_id
_entity_poly.type
_entity_poly.pdbx_seq_one_letter_code
_entity_poly.pdbx_strand_id
1 'polypeptide(L)'
;MEKKRNKLKAIKKHIENFPGVNKEAYGNRTRKTIGFEVADNEDITSSISALLEVCYYALDGNGTFVYPKHSNNTKISSVTKVLEMIIDLLPHDQMFCMDKVTEILSNDK
;
A
#
# COMPACT_ATOMS: atom_id res chain seq x y z
N MET A 1 -21.65 27.23 18.70
CA MET A 1 -20.93 27.29 17.41
C MET A 1 -19.40 27.35 17.59
N GLU A 2 -18.90 28.19 18.49
CA GLU A 2 -17.46 28.40 18.74
C GLU A 2 -16.67 27.15 19.20
N LYS A 3 -17.23 26.35 20.12
CA LYS A 3 -16.63 25.06 20.55
C LYS A 3 -16.38 24.08 19.40
N LYS A 4 -17.28 24.00 18.40
CA LYS A 4 -17.09 23.14 17.21
C LYS A 4 -15.96 23.65 16.33
N ARG A 5 -15.85 24.98 16.16
CA ARG A 5 -14.78 25.62 15.38
C ARG A 5 -13.40 25.42 16.01
N ASN A 6 -13.31 25.49 17.35
CA ASN A 6 -12.07 25.24 18.08
C ASN A 6 -11.63 23.78 18.01
N LYS A 7 -12.57 22.82 18.11
CA LYS A 7 -12.28 21.40 17.86
C LYS A 7 -11.74 21.15 16.44
N LEU A 8 -12.36 21.75 15.43
CA LEU A 8 -11.92 21.59 14.04
C LEU A 8 -10.52 22.17 13.80
N LYS A 9 -10.19 23.31 14.43
CA LYS A 9 -8.85 23.90 14.40
C LYS A 9 -7.81 23.00 15.06
N ALA A 10 -8.13 22.40 16.21
CA ALA A 10 -7.23 21.47 16.89
C ALA A 10 -6.93 20.24 16.04
N ILE A 11 -7.96 19.66 15.40
CA ILE A 11 -7.80 18.52 14.47
C ILE A 11 -6.91 18.90 13.28
N LYS A 12 -7.16 20.07 12.65
CA LYS A 12 -6.33 20.54 11.54
C LYS A 12 -4.87 20.70 11.93
N LYS A 13 -4.60 21.34 13.08
CA LYS A 13 -3.24 21.53 13.60
C LYS A 13 -2.53 20.19 13.83
N HIS A 14 -3.27 19.17 14.27
CA HIS A 14 -2.70 17.85 14.51
C HIS A 14 -2.39 17.10 13.21
N ILE A 15 -3.26 17.20 12.21
CA ILE A 15 -3.06 16.61 10.87
C ILE A 15 -1.92 17.32 10.11
N GLU A 16 -1.75 18.63 10.30
CA GLU A 16 -0.65 19.39 9.69
C GLU A 16 0.73 18.98 10.24
N ASN A 17 0.77 18.56 11.50
CA ASN A 17 1.96 18.14 12.23
C ASN A 17 2.04 16.61 12.42
N PHE A 18 1.47 15.84 11.49
CA PHE A 18 1.45 14.39 11.61
C PHE A 18 2.89 13.84 11.59
N PRO A 19 3.38 13.22 12.68
CA PRO A 19 4.74 12.69 12.74
C PRO A 19 4.91 11.55 11.73
N GLY A 20 6.09 11.44 11.12
CA GLY A 20 6.40 10.41 10.12
C GLY A 20 5.94 10.71 8.69
N VAL A 21 5.41 11.92 8.43
CA VAL A 21 5.09 12.38 7.07
C VAL A 21 6.19 13.30 6.57
N ASN A 22 6.92 12.84 5.56
CA ASN A 22 7.93 13.63 4.86
C ASN A 22 7.26 14.60 3.88
N LYS A 23 7.89 15.75 3.68
CA LYS A 23 7.47 16.73 2.67
C LYS A 23 8.56 16.80 1.62
N GLU A 24 8.27 16.31 0.43
CA GLU A 24 9.19 16.30 -0.70
C GLU A 24 8.74 17.29 -1.77
N ALA A 25 9.69 17.90 -2.45
CA ALA A 25 9.41 18.75 -3.59
C ALA A 25 9.00 17.88 -4.78
N TYR A 26 7.86 18.20 -5.41
CA TYR A 26 7.35 17.51 -6.58
C TYR A 26 6.89 18.54 -7.61
N GLY A 27 7.78 18.89 -8.55
CA GLY A 27 7.60 20.01 -9.46
C GLY A 27 7.38 21.32 -8.70
N ASN A 28 6.32 22.05 -9.04
CA ASN A 28 5.93 23.30 -8.37
C ASN A 28 5.11 23.09 -7.07
N ARG A 29 4.99 21.85 -6.58
CA ARG A 29 4.17 21.50 -5.40
C ARG A 29 4.99 20.76 -4.35
N THR A 30 4.46 20.71 -3.13
CA THR A 30 5.00 19.83 -2.07
C THR A 30 4.13 18.58 -1.97
N ARG A 31 4.74 17.41 -2.10
CA ARG A 31 4.10 16.11 -1.89
C ARG A 31 4.36 15.67 -0.45
N LYS A 32 3.34 15.16 0.20
CA LYS A 32 3.47 14.47 1.48
C LYS A 32 3.73 13.00 1.19
N THR A 33 4.86 12.47 1.62
CA THR A 33 5.28 11.08 1.43
C THR A 33 5.40 10.40 2.78
N ILE A 34 5.13 9.09 2.78
CA ILE A 34 5.38 8.21 3.91
C ILE A 34 6.13 7.04 3.31
N GLY A 35 7.32 6.76 3.83
CA GLY A 35 8.07 5.55 3.55
C GLY A 35 7.95 4.60 4.73
N PHE A 36 8.12 3.32 4.47
CA PHE A 36 8.41 2.32 5.50
C PHE A 36 9.71 1.64 5.12
N GLU A 37 10.52 1.31 6.12
CA GLU A 37 11.74 0.56 5.91
C GLU A 37 11.41 -0.94 5.92
N VAL A 38 12.03 -1.67 5.00
CA VAL A 38 12.04 -3.14 4.98
C VAL A 38 13.44 -3.60 5.37
N ALA A 39 13.53 -4.71 6.09
CA ALA A 39 14.82 -5.21 6.56
C ALA A 39 15.71 -5.66 5.39
N ASP A 40 15.12 -6.33 4.41
CA ASP A 40 15.77 -6.82 3.21
C ASP A 40 14.72 -7.10 2.10
N ASN A 41 15.17 -7.64 0.95
CA ASN A 41 14.29 -8.02 -0.15
C ASN A 41 13.40 -9.24 0.19
N GLU A 42 13.77 -10.06 1.17
CA GLU A 42 12.94 -11.20 1.59
C GLU A 42 11.76 -10.74 2.44
N ASP A 43 11.92 -9.65 3.20
CA ASP A 43 10.88 -9.04 4.01
C ASP A 43 9.70 -8.52 3.15
N ILE A 44 10.01 -7.82 2.06
CA ILE A 44 8.96 -7.32 1.15
C ILE A 44 8.26 -8.46 0.39
N THR A 45 9.01 -9.47 -0.04
CA THR A 45 8.42 -10.63 -0.73
C THR A 45 7.57 -11.46 0.22
N SER A 46 8.02 -11.66 1.46
CA SER A 46 7.24 -12.31 2.53
C SER A 46 5.95 -11.57 2.82
N SER A 47 6.00 -10.25 2.89
CA SER A 47 4.83 -9.39 3.09
C SER A 47 3.82 -9.54 1.94
N ILE A 48 4.30 -9.53 0.69
CA ILE A 48 3.45 -9.74 -0.50
C ILE A 48 2.82 -11.14 -0.48
N SER A 49 3.61 -12.17 -0.18
CA SER A 49 3.12 -13.56 -0.09
C SER A 49 2.03 -13.71 0.97
N ALA A 50 2.21 -13.13 2.16
CA ALA A 50 1.20 -13.17 3.22
C ALA A 50 -0.10 -12.47 2.82
N LEU A 51 -0.02 -11.32 2.14
CA LEU A 51 -1.20 -10.61 1.63
C LEU A 51 -1.94 -11.43 0.55
N LEU A 52 -1.20 -12.09 -0.35
CA LEU A 52 -1.77 -12.98 -1.37
C LEU A 52 -2.45 -14.20 -0.74
N GLU A 53 -1.83 -14.79 0.28
CA GLU A 53 -2.39 -15.92 1.02
C GLU A 53 -3.70 -15.53 1.72
N VAL A 54 -3.77 -14.34 2.33
CA VAL A 54 -5.01 -13.80 2.88
C VAL A 54 -6.08 -13.61 1.81
N CYS A 55 -5.72 -13.10 0.62
CA CYS A 55 -6.65 -13.00 -0.51
C CYS A 55 -7.15 -14.38 -0.97
N TYR A 56 -6.27 -15.37 -1.02
CA TYR A 56 -6.62 -16.75 -1.37
C TYR A 56 -7.59 -17.35 -0.37
N TYR A 57 -7.28 -17.31 0.93
CA TYR A 57 -8.18 -17.81 1.98
C TYR A 57 -9.49 -17.06 2.07
N ALA A 58 -9.45 -15.74 1.83
CA ALA A 58 -10.65 -14.98 1.68
C ALA A 58 -11.46 -15.60 0.54
N LEU A 59 -10.98 -15.61 -0.69
CA LEU A 59 -11.73 -16.09 -1.86
C LEU A 59 -12.23 -17.54 -1.75
N ASP A 60 -11.36 -18.47 -1.35
CA ASP A 60 -11.61 -19.92 -1.32
C ASP A 60 -12.48 -20.36 -0.13
N GLY A 61 -12.45 -19.63 0.99
CA GLY A 61 -13.14 -20.00 2.23
C GLY A 61 -14.46 -19.30 2.53
N ASN A 62 -15.09 -19.73 3.64
CA ASN A 62 -16.18 -19.01 4.34
C ASN A 62 -15.68 -17.81 5.16
N GLY A 63 -14.42 -17.39 4.97
CA GLY A 63 -13.82 -16.26 5.68
C GLY A 63 -14.58 -14.96 5.41
N THR A 64 -15.02 -14.30 6.48
CA THR A 64 -15.61 -12.96 6.37
C THR A 64 -14.47 -11.94 6.24
N PHE A 65 -14.15 -11.57 5.01
CA PHE A 65 -13.15 -10.57 4.70
C PHE A 65 -13.79 -9.18 4.53
N VAL A 66 -14.68 -8.83 5.45
CA VAL A 66 -15.38 -7.54 5.50
C VAL A 66 -15.48 -7.13 6.95
N TYR A 67 -15.03 -5.91 7.27
CA TYR A 67 -15.19 -5.37 8.61
C TYR A 67 -16.69 -5.08 8.87
N PRO A 68 -17.27 -5.49 10.02
CA PRO A 68 -18.72 -5.39 10.25
C PRO A 68 -19.32 -3.97 10.12
N LYS A 69 -18.52 -2.91 10.31
CA LYS A 69 -19.00 -1.52 10.16
C LYS A 69 -18.94 -1.00 8.72
N HIS A 70 -18.44 -1.79 7.78
CA HIS A 70 -18.41 -1.49 6.35
C HIS A 70 -19.40 -2.40 5.63
N SER A 71 -20.68 -2.32 6.01
CA SER A 71 -21.77 -3.16 5.46
C SER A 71 -21.96 -3.02 3.95
N ASN A 72 -21.41 -1.97 3.34
CA ASN A 72 -21.48 -1.72 1.90
C ASN A 72 -20.35 -2.39 1.12
N ASN A 73 -19.34 -2.93 1.80
CA ASN A 73 -18.22 -3.61 1.13
C ASN A 73 -18.53 -5.09 0.99
N THR A 74 -18.28 -5.61 -0.20
CA THR A 74 -18.31 -7.04 -0.47
C THR A 74 -16.95 -7.66 -0.17
N LYS A 75 -16.95 -8.96 0.08
CA LYS A 75 -15.74 -9.78 0.15
C LYS A 75 -14.83 -9.55 -1.07
N ILE A 76 -15.42 -9.55 -2.27
CA ILE A 76 -14.71 -9.29 -3.53
C ILE A 76 -14.06 -7.90 -3.51
N SER A 77 -14.81 -6.85 -3.17
CA SER A 77 -14.26 -5.49 -3.14
C SER A 77 -13.10 -5.32 -2.16
N SER A 78 -13.15 -6.05 -1.04
CA SER A 78 -12.10 -6.00 -0.01
C SER A 78 -10.85 -6.74 -0.48
N VAL A 79 -11.00 -7.90 -1.13
CA VAL A 79 -9.90 -8.63 -1.76
C VAL A 79 -9.27 -7.81 -2.90
N THR A 80 -10.08 -7.19 -3.77
CA THR A 80 -9.58 -6.30 -4.83
C THR A 80 -8.72 -5.19 -4.26
N LYS A 81 -9.13 -4.59 -3.14
CA LYS A 81 -8.35 -3.54 -2.47
C LYS A 81 -6.99 -4.03 -1.98
N VAL A 82 -6.91 -5.25 -1.48
CA VAL A 82 -5.63 -5.85 -1.07
C VAL A 82 -4.75 -6.17 -2.27
N LEU A 83 -5.31 -6.67 -3.36
CA LEU A 83 -4.57 -6.89 -4.61
C LEU A 83 -4.01 -5.60 -5.19
N GLU A 84 -4.77 -4.49 -5.13
CA GLU A 84 -4.26 -3.16 -5.51
C GLU A 84 -3.05 -2.76 -4.64
N MET A 85 -3.12 -2.96 -3.32
CA MET A 85 -1.99 -2.67 -2.43
C MET A 85 -0.78 -3.55 -2.72
N ILE A 86 -0.99 -4.83 -3.05
CA ILE A 86 0.09 -5.73 -3.48
C ILE A 86 0.77 -5.19 -4.74
N ILE A 87 0.00 -4.74 -5.74
CA ILE A 87 0.55 -4.16 -6.97
C ILE A 87 1.40 -2.93 -6.67
N ASP A 88 0.97 -2.07 -5.74
CA ASP A 88 1.72 -0.90 -5.31
C ASP A 88 3.02 -1.26 -4.56
N LEU A 89 3.07 -2.44 -3.94
CA LEU A 89 4.24 -2.96 -3.21
C LEU A 89 5.24 -3.71 -4.09
N LEU A 90 4.85 -4.13 -5.30
CA LEU A 90 5.73 -4.88 -6.19
C LEU A 90 6.97 -4.05 -6.57
N PRO A 91 8.18 -4.63 -6.54
CA PRO A 91 9.41 -3.92 -6.89
C PRO A 91 9.57 -3.85 -8.42
N HIS A 92 8.72 -3.07 -9.08
CA HIS A 92 8.61 -2.99 -10.55
C HIS A 92 9.95 -2.75 -11.26
N ASP A 93 10.78 -1.85 -10.73
CA ASP A 93 12.10 -1.55 -11.32
C ASP A 93 13.07 -2.73 -11.23
N GLN A 94 13.02 -3.50 -10.13
CA GLN A 94 13.85 -4.70 -9.96
C GLN A 94 13.39 -5.81 -10.92
N MET A 95 12.08 -5.98 -11.08
CA MET A 95 11.51 -6.94 -12.04
C MET A 95 11.94 -6.60 -13.47
N PHE A 96 11.81 -5.32 -13.86
CA PHE A 96 12.24 -4.87 -15.19
C PHE A 96 13.74 -5.10 -15.44
N CYS A 97 14.58 -4.88 -14.43
CA CYS A 97 16.01 -5.19 -14.51
C CYS A 97 16.26 -6.67 -14.78
N MET A 98 15.57 -7.55 -14.02
CA MET A 98 15.68 -9.00 -14.18
C MET A 98 15.19 -9.50 -15.55
N ASP A 99 14.11 -8.91 -16.08
CA ASP A 99 13.60 -9.24 -17.42
C ASP A 99 14.65 -8.93 -18.50
N LYS A 100 15.32 -7.77 -18.42
CA LYS A 100 16.42 -7.42 -19.32
C LYS A 100 17.61 -8.34 -19.22
N VAL A 101 18.01 -8.72 -18.00
CA VAL A 101 19.10 -9.69 -17.80
C VAL A 101 18.74 -11.02 -18.46
N THR A 102 17.51 -11.47 -18.28
CA THR A 102 17.00 -12.72 -18.88
C THR A 102 16.99 -12.65 -20.40
N GLU A 103 16.58 -11.51 -20.98
CA GLU A 103 16.62 -11.26 -22.42
C GLU A 103 18.05 -11.34 -22.98
N ILE A 104 19.01 -10.66 -22.34
CA ILE A 104 20.43 -10.70 -22.73
C ILE A 104 20.95 -12.14 -22.71
N LEU A 105 20.73 -12.86 -21.62
CA LEU A 105 21.19 -14.25 -21.47
C LEU A 105 20.51 -15.22 -22.46
N SER A 106 19.30 -14.89 -22.90
CA SER A 106 18.56 -15.70 -23.88
C SER A 106 18.99 -15.43 -25.32
N ASN A 107 19.53 -14.24 -25.60
CA ASN A 107 20.04 -13.83 -26.90
C ASN A 107 21.48 -14.33 -27.18
N ASP A 108 22.18 -14.85 -26.18
CA ASP A 108 23.49 -15.51 -26.31
C ASP A 108 23.39 -16.99 -26.76
N LYS A 109 22.26 -17.40 -27.35
CA LYS A 109 22.04 -18.74 -27.93
C LYS A 109 21.86 -18.70 -29.45
#